data_AF-A0A4Q3ABM7-F1
#
_entry.id   AF-A0A4Q3ABM7-F1
#
_cell.length_a   1.000
_cell.length_b   1.000
_cell.length_c   1.000
_cell.angle_alpha   90.00
_cell.angle_beta   90.00
_cell.angle_gamma   90.00
#
_symmetry.space_group_name_H-M   'P 1'
#
loop_
_entity.id
_entity.type
_entity.pdbx_description
1 polymer ?
#
loop_
_entity_poly.entity_id
_entity_poly.type
_entity_poly.pdbx_seq_one_letter_code
_entity_poly.pdbx_strand_id
1 'polypeptide(L)'
;RGAVIAYGPEDRMIRTADLKEVPEGGWALRGERGLTYADALPEGNTVVAGRWWPRGTDAAEVSVDEEFAQAVGLKLGDRITFGVLGTEVDATVTSLRRIDWQSMGFNFVFILSPPVLENAPHNLSATVDLASGSPTGPLLQGLVRAFPSSSVIEVGGVMKQARTLLEQVGLATLAAAGVTVLAGIAVLLGAIAAARAQRSYDTVVLRVLGASRAQVLALLLVEYALLAGVLAIVALALGGVAGWLVIVQLFEFDWLPDWTTVALTLGGGLIVVLAFAVVASLPLLRERPAQALRAL
;
A
#
# COMPACT_ATOMS: atom_id res chain seq x y z
N ARG A 1 -30.71 1.71 9.30
CA ARG A 1 -29.99 2.86 8.71
C ARG A 1 -30.51 4.11 9.38
N GLY A 2 -29.70 5.17 9.47
CA GLY A 2 -30.13 6.45 10.04
C GLY A 2 -29.25 7.60 9.56
N ALA A 3 -29.69 8.83 9.75
CA ALA A 3 -28.96 10.04 9.35
C ALA A 3 -28.49 10.80 10.58
N VAL A 4 -27.35 11.50 10.48
CA VAL A 4 -26.96 12.48 11.49
C VAL A 4 -27.80 13.74 11.25
N ILE A 5 -28.60 14.14 12.23
CA ILE A 5 -29.47 15.32 12.16
C ILE A 5 -28.77 16.53 12.77
N ALA A 6 -28.07 16.34 13.88
CA ALA A 6 -27.30 17.38 14.53
C ALA A 6 -26.08 16.78 15.26
N TYR A 7 -25.03 17.58 15.43
CA TYR A 7 -23.82 17.17 16.16
C TYR A 7 -23.12 18.38 16.79
N GLY A 8 -22.33 18.13 17.83
CA GLY A 8 -21.51 19.15 18.49
C GLY A 8 -21.75 19.18 20.01
N PRO A 9 -21.24 20.21 20.70
CA PRO A 9 -21.43 20.34 22.14
C PRO A 9 -22.91 20.56 22.46
N GLU A 10 -23.35 20.08 23.63
CA GLU A 10 -24.77 20.08 24.05
C GLU A 10 -25.43 21.48 24.00
N ASP A 11 -24.66 22.54 24.25
CA ASP A 11 -25.13 23.93 24.24
C ASP A 11 -25.12 24.58 22.85
N ARG A 12 -24.48 23.96 21.85
CA ARG A 12 -24.32 24.51 20.50
C ARG A 12 -24.24 23.42 19.44
N MET A 13 -25.31 22.63 19.32
CA MET A 13 -25.42 21.63 18.26
C MET A 13 -25.64 22.28 16.89
N ILE A 14 -24.92 21.79 15.89
CA ILE A 14 -25.03 22.21 14.49
C ILE A 14 -25.93 21.21 13.78
N ARG A 15 -27.01 21.67 13.14
CA ARG A 15 -27.84 20.78 12.32
C ARG A 15 -27.17 20.53 10.98
N THR A 16 -27.22 19.28 10.53
CA THR A 16 -26.63 18.89 9.24
C THR A 16 -27.30 19.57 8.05
N ALA A 17 -28.59 19.92 8.18
CA ALA A 17 -29.33 20.67 7.18
C ALA A 17 -28.87 22.13 7.02
N ASP A 18 -28.22 22.72 8.04
CA ASP A 18 -27.76 24.11 8.02
C ASP A 18 -26.35 24.25 7.40
N LEU A 19 -25.69 23.12 7.12
CA LEU A 19 -24.37 23.11 6.49
C LEU A 19 -24.49 23.48 5.02
N LYS A 20 -23.83 24.59 4.63
CA LYS A 20 -23.70 24.98 3.21
C LYS A 20 -22.91 23.96 2.41
N GLU A 21 -21.84 23.46 3.00
CA GLU A 21 -21.00 22.39 2.46
C GLU A 21 -20.59 21.44 3.60
N VAL A 22 -20.53 20.16 3.28
CA VAL A 22 -20.04 19.15 4.23
C VAL A 22 -18.51 19.17 4.20
N PRO A 23 -17.83 19.31 5.35
CA PRO A 23 -16.37 19.31 5.44
C PRO A 23 -15.74 18.12 4.71
N GLU A 24 -14.52 18.31 4.20
CA GLU A 24 -13.70 17.23 3.69
C GLU A 24 -13.48 16.18 4.80
N GLY A 25 -13.72 14.90 4.52
CA GLY A 25 -13.77 13.84 5.54
C GLY A 25 -15.11 13.70 6.29
N GLY A 26 -16.00 14.69 6.25
CA GLY A 26 -17.33 14.68 6.89
C GLY A 26 -18.41 13.86 6.16
N TRP A 27 -18.02 12.92 5.31
CA TRP A 27 -18.92 12.20 4.38
C TRP A 27 -20.05 11.42 5.08
N ALA A 28 -19.87 11.05 6.34
CA ALA A 28 -20.87 10.34 7.13
C ALA A 28 -22.07 11.22 7.53
N LEU A 29 -21.97 12.56 7.39
CA LEU A 29 -23.09 13.49 7.55
C LEU A 29 -24.06 13.49 6.35
N ARG A 30 -23.67 12.93 5.19
CA ARG A 30 -24.45 13.03 3.94
C ARG A 30 -25.53 11.96 3.85
N GLY A 31 -26.75 12.26 4.27
CA GLY A 31 -27.91 11.36 4.14
C GLY A 31 -27.83 10.14 5.07
N GLU A 32 -28.54 9.06 4.74
CA GLU A 32 -28.60 7.90 5.63
C GLU A 32 -27.39 6.96 5.50
N ARG A 33 -26.89 6.51 6.66
CA ARG A 33 -25.77 5.58 6.80
C ARG A 33 -26.17 4.33 7.59
N GLY A 34 -25.31 3.32 7.49
CA GLY A 34 -25.37 2.18 8.39
C GLY A 34 -25.11 2.66 9.82
N LEU A 35 -26.03 2.36 10.72
CA LEU A 35 -25.83 2.49 12.15
C LEU A 35 -25.83 1.07 12.71
N THR A 36 -24.97 0.83 13.68
CA THR A 36 -24.88 -0.45 14.37
C THR A 36 -24.81 -0.21 15.88
N TYR A 37 -25.08 -1.25 16.65
CA TYR A 37 -24.84 -1.26 18.08
C TYR A 37 -23.97 -2.46 18.45
N ALA A 38 -23.19 -2.32 19.53
CA ALA A 38 -22.35 -3.41 20.00
C ALA A 38 -22.14 -3.34 21.52
N ASP A 39 -22.16 -4.49 22.17
CA ASP A 39 -21.79 -4.62 23.59
C ASP A 39 -20.28 -4.56 23.81
N ALA A 40 -19.52 -5.12 22.88
CA ALA A 40 -18.06 -5.20 22.95
C ALA A 40 -17.44 -4.47 21.76
N LEU A 41 -16.22 -3.98 21.95
CA LEU A 41 -15.44 -3.36 20.89
C LEU A 41 -15.26 -4.38 19.75
N PRO A 42 -15.71 -4.08 18.51
CA PRO A 42 -15.54 -4.99 17.39
C PRO A 42 -14.07 -5.24 17.06
N GLU A 43 -13.79 -6.40 16.45
CA GLU A 43 -12.45 -6.69 15.92
C GLU A 43 -12.03 -5.63 14.89
N GLY A 44 -10.72 -5.39 14.76
CA GLY A 44 -10.18 -4.35 13.87
C GLY A 44 -10.46 -2.91 14.33
N ASN A 45 -11.08 -2.70 15.49
CA ASN A 45 -11.30 -1.37 16.04
C ASN A 45 -10.40 -1.17 17.26
N THR A 46 -9.73 -0.02 17.34
CA THR A 46 -8.91 0.36 18.50
C THR A 46 -9.42 1.68 19.06
N VAL A 47 -9.77 1.72 20.35
CA VAL A 47 -10.15 2.96 21.03
C VAL A 47 -8.90 3.81 21.21
N VAL A 48 -8.89 5.00 20.60
CA VAL A 48 -7.77 5.95 20.66
C VAL A 48 -7.98 7.00 21.74
N ALA A 49 -9.24 7.32 22.07
CA ALA A 49 -9.57 8.28 23.10
C ALA A 49 -10.91 7.95 23.78
N GLY A 50 -11.04 8.31 25.05
CA GLY A 50 -12.25 8.07 25.84
C GLY A 50 -12.29 6.66 26.40
N ARG A 51 -13.49 6.10 26.53
CA ARG A 51 -13.71 4.75 27.06
C ARG A 51 -14.79 4.02 26.29
N TRP A 52 -14.58 2.73 26.06
CA TRP A 52 -15.68 1.85 25.67
C TRP A 52 -16.64 1.69 26.85
N TRP A 53 -17.93 1.65 26.57
CA TRP A 53 -18.94 1.46 27.61
C TRP A 53 -18.89 0.03 28.20
N PRO A 54 -19.29 -0.14 29.47
CA PRO A 54 -19.44 -1.47 30.03
C PRO A 54 -20.60 -2.23 29.36
N ARG A 55 -20.53 -3.56 29.35
CA ARG A 55 -21.63 -4.41 28.87
C ARG A 55 -22.89 -4.15 29.71
N GLY A 56 -24.03 -4.03 29.04
CA GLY A 56 -25.30 -3.71 29.69
C GLY A 56 -25.40 -2.27 30.21
N THR A 57 -24.67 -1.32 29.59
CA THR A 57 -24.89 0.11 29.83
C THR A 57 -26.34 0.49 29.45
N ASP A 58 -27.00 1.29 30.27
CA ASP A 58 -28.29 1.91 29.96
C ASP A 58 -28.14 3.30 29.33
N ALA A 59 -26.92 3.83 29.28
CA ALA A 59 -26.65 5.16 28.76
C ALA A 59 -26.68 5.17 27.22
N ALA A 60 -27.20 6.25 26.65
CA ALA A 60 -27.16 6.51 25.22
C ALA A 60 -25.77 7.05 24.82
N GLU A 61 -24.90 6.15 24.39
CA GLU A 61 -23.50 6.40 24.08
C GLU A 61 -23.22 6.09 22.61
N VAL A 62 -22.29 6.84 22.01
CA VAL A 62 -21.80 6.59 20.66
C VAL A 62 -20.28 6.61 20.63
N SER A 63 -19.72 5.60 19.99
CA SER A 63 -18.33 5.59 19.54
C SER A 63 -18.27 6.19 18.15
N VAL A 64 -17.30 7.06 17.89
CA VAL A 64 -17.10 7.71 16.58
C VAL A 64 -15.73 7.41 16.00
N ASP A 65 -15.63 7.29 14.68
CA ASP A 65 -14.36 7.18 13.97
C ASP A 65 -13.47 8.41 14.20
N GLU A 66 -12.18 8.21 14.43
CA GLU A 66 -11.20 9.25 14.75
C GLU A 66 -11.06 10.28 13.62
N GLU A 67 -10.93 9.82 12.37
CA GLU A 67 -10.74 10.70 11.21
C GLU A 67 -12.00 11.52 10.96
N PHE A 68 -13.17 10.89 11.03
CA PHE A 68 -14.44 11.59 10.93
C PHE A 68 -14.59 12.64 12.05
N ALA A 69 -14.31 12.28 13.29
CA ALA A 69 -14.42 13.20 14.42
C ALA A 69 -13.49 14.41 14.25
N GLN A 70 -12.25 14.20 13.78
CA GLN A 70 -11.32 15.29 13.47
C GLN A 70 -11.84 16.18 12.32
N ALA A 71 -12.36 15.58 11.24
CA ALA A 71 -12.88 16.29 10.08
C ALA A 71 -14.07 17.21 10.41
N VAL A 72 -14.95 16.78 11.30
CA VAL A 72 -16.13 17.57 11.71
C VAL A 72 -15.93 18.36 13.02
N GLY A 73 -14.74 18.27 13.63
CA GLY A 73 -14.39 18.96 14.87
C GLY A 73 -15.12 18.44 16.12
N LEU A 74 -15.58 17.19 16.10
CA LEU A 74 -16.31 16.54 17.19
C LEU A 74 -15.34 16.06 18.29
N LYS A 75 -15.74 16.24 19.54
CA LYS A 75 -14.93 15.91 20.72
C LYS A 75 -15.63 14.89 21.62
N LEU A 76 -14.85 14.29 22.52
CA LEU A 76 -15.40 13.49 23.61
C LEU A 76 -16.32 14.35 24.48
N GLY A 77 -17.51 13.84 24.78
CA GLY A 77 -18.56 14.53 25.54
C GLY A 77 -19.55 15.31 24.67
N ASP A 78 -19.26 15.51 23.38
CA ASP A 78 -20.24 16.10 22.46
C ASP A 78 -21.43 15.16 22.24
N ARG A 79 -22.53 15.70 21.71
CA ARG A 79 -23.72 14.92 21.36
C ARG A 79 -23.88 14.80 19.86
N ILE A 80 -24.47 13.68 19.44
CA ILE A 80 -24.95 13.46 18.09
C ILE A 80 -26.43 13.07 18.16
N THR A 81 -27.26 13.77 17.41
CA THR A 81 -28.67 13.42 17.21
C THR A 81 -28.78 12.60 15.93
N PHE A 82 -29.24 11.36 16.05
CA PHE A 82 -29.49 10.46 14.94
C PHE A 82 -30.98 10.41 14.61
N GLY A 83 -31.33 10.55 13.33
CA GLY A 83 -32.66 10.26 12.81
C GLY A 83 -32.75 8.80 12.41
N VAL A 84 -33.53 8.01 13.14
CA VAL A 84 -33.74 6.57 12.92
C VAL A 84 -35.24 6.32 12.76
N LEU A 85 -35.66 5.88 11.57
CA LEU A 85 -37.07 5.58 11.26
C LEU A 85 -38.04 6.74 11.60
N GLY A 86 -37.58 7.98 11.41
CA GLY A 86 -38.37 9.18 11.69
C GLY A 86 -38.38 9.62 13.17
N THR A 87 -37.64 8.94 14.05
CA THR A 87 -37.44 9.35 15.45
C THR A 87 -36.03 9.90 15.63
N GLU A 88 -35.90 11.01 16.34
CA GLU A 88 -34.59 11.57 16.72
C GLU A 88 -34.13 10.91 18.03
N VAL A 89 -32.87 10.47 18.05
CA VAL A 89 -32.25 9.85 19.24
C VAL A 89 -30.89 10.50 19.49
N ASP A 90 -30.72 11.02 20.69
CA ASP A 90 -29.48 11.65 21.12
C ASP A 90 -28.53 10.63 21.74
N ALA A 91 -27.26 10.67 21.34
CA ALA A 91 -26.20 9.87 21.94
C ALA A 91 -24.98 10.74 22.25
N THR A 92 -24.31 10.45 23.37
CA THR A 92 -23.10 11.16 23.80
C THR A 92 -21.85 10.46 23.30
N VAL A 93 -20.89 11.21 22.76
CA VAL A 93 -19.63 10.69 22.24
C VAL A 93 -18.73 10.30 23.42
N THR A 94 -18.59 9.01 23.69
CA THR A 94 -17.80 8.52 24.83
C THR A 94 -16.47 7.87 24.45
N SER A 95 -16.33 7.48 23.17
CA SER A 95 -15.07 7.01 22.62
C SER A 95 -14.84 7.48 21.19
N LEU A 96 -13.58 7.73 20.87
CA LEU A 96 -13.08 7.83 19.51
C LEU A 96 -12.29 6.58 19.19
N ARG A 97 -12.46 6.03 17.99
CA ARG A 97 -11.79 4.80 17.57
C ARG A 97 -11.12 4.96 16.22
N ARG A 98 -10.01 4.25 16.06
CA ARG A 98 -9.40 4.00 14.76
C ARG A 98 -9.96 2.71 14.20
N ILE A 99 -10.40 2.77 12.95
CA ILE A 99 -10.99 1.66 12.23
C ILE A 99 -9.94 1.06 11.29
N ASP A 100 -9.64 -0.22 11.47
CA ASP A 100 -8.88 -0.98 10.48
C ASP A 100 -9.82 -1.46 9.37
N TRP A 101 -9.87 -0.68 8.28
CA TRP A 101 -10.65 -1.00 7.09
C TRP A 101 -10.12 -2.24 6.34
N GLN A 102 -8.94 -2.75 6.68
CA GLN A 102 -8.35 -3.95 6.07
C GLN A 102 -8.86 -5.25 6.73
N SER A 103 -9.47 -5.16 7.92
CA SER A 103 -9.98 -6.31 8.67
C SER A 103 -11.09 -7.11 7.96
N MET A 104 -11.59 -6.63 6.81
CA MET A 104 -12.69 -7.25 6.02
C MET A 104 -13.99 -7.48 6.83
N GLY A 105 -14.04 -6.96 8.06
CA GLY A 105 -15.20 -6.98 8.94
C GLY A 105 -16.20 -5.88 8.62
N PHE A 106 -17.36 -5.94 9.27
CA PHE A 106 -18.35 -4.86 9.20
C PHE A 106 -17.90 -3.68 10.05
N ASN A 107 -17.30 -2.69 9.39
CA ASN A 107 -16.92 -1.44 10.00
C ASN A 107 -17.99 -0.36 9.78
N PHE A 108 -18.22 0.45 10.80
CA PHE A 108 -19.20 1.54 10.80
C PHE A 108 -18.52 2.80 11.32
N VAL A 109 -18.92 3.98 10.86
CA VAL A 109 -18.44 5.29 11.39
C VAL A 109 -19.05 5.60 12.77
N PHE A 110 -20.24 5.07 13.03
CA PHE A 110 -20.93 5.21 14.32
C PHE A 110 -21.28 3.82 14.85
N ILE A 111 -20.86 3.55 16.08
CA ILE A 111 -21.33 2.39 16.86
C ILE A 111 -22.02 2.95 18.08
N LEU A 112 -23.27 2.55 18.32
CA LEU A 112 -24.06 3.01 19.46
C LEU A 112 -24.09 1.93 20.55
N SER A 113 -24.40 2.35 21.78
CA SER A 113 -24.73 1.41 22.84
C SER A 113 -26.05 0.68 22.54
N PRO A 114 -26.24 -0.58 23.00
CA PRO A 114 -27.44 -1.37 22.71
C PRO A 114 -28.78 -0.68 22.98
N PRO A 115 -29.00 0.03 24.11
CA PRO A 115 -30.30 0.64 24.42
C PRO A 115 -30.80 1.61 23.34
N VAL A 116 -29.90 2.19 22.54
CA VAL A 116 -30.22 3.18 21.51
C VAL A 116 -30.91 2.55 20.30
N LEU A 117 -30.55 1.33 19.92
CA LEU A 117 -31.00 0.70 18.66
C LEU A 117 -31.61 -0.69 18.81
N GLU A 118 -31.42 -1.38 19.94
CA GLU A 118 -31.84 -2.78 20.11
C GLU A 118 -33.36 -2.96 19.92
N ASN A 119 -34.15 -1.97 20.32
CA ASN A 119 -35.62 -1.99 20.17
C ASN A 119 -36.11 -1.54 18.78
N ALA A 120 -35.23 -1.01 17.93
CA ALA A 120 -35.60 -0.61 16.57
C ALA A 120 -35.54 -1.82 15.62
N PRO A 121 -36.44 -1.92 14.63
CA PRO A 121 -36.33 -2.93 13.58
C PRO A 121 -34.96 -2.87 12.88
N HIS A 122 -34.23 -3.97 12.93
CA HIS A 122 -32.88 -4.06 12.38
C HIS A 122 -32.65 -5.38 11.65
N ASN A 123 -31.63 -5.38 10.78
CA ASN A 123 -31.16 -6.58 10.09
C ASN A 123 -29.86 -7.05 10.74
N LEU A 124 -29.67 -8.36 10.78
CA LEU A 124 -28.39 -8.95 11.15
C LEU A 124 -27.55 -9.18 9.89
N SER A 125 -26.25 -8.97 10.00
CA SER A 125 -25.30 -9.18 8.92
C SER A 125 -24.06 -9.87 9.47
N ALA A 126 -23.55 -10.85 8.74
CA ALA A 126 -22.38 -11.63 9.13
C ALA A 126 -21.48 -11.85 7.92
N THR A 127 -20.17 -11.70 8.14
CA THR A 127 -19.14 -12.00 7.13
C THR A 127 -18.55 -13.35 7.49
N VAL A 128 -18.37 -14.20 6.50
CA VAL A 128 -17.73 -15.51 6.66
C VAL A 128 -16.54 -15.54 5.72
N ASP A 129 -15.35 -15.63 6.30
CA ASP A 129 -14.13 -15.90 5.54
C ASP A 129 -13.98 -17.41 5.33
N LEU A 130 -13.61 -17.79 4.10
CA LEU A 130 -13.47 -19.18 3.69
C LEU A 130 -12.03 -19.43 3.28
N ALA A 131 -11.47 -20.55 3.74
CA ALA A 131 -10.14 -20.96 3.31
C ALA A 131 -10.06 -21.09 1.78
N SER A 132 -8.92 -20.69 1.21
CA SER A 132 -8.64 -20.80 -0.22
C SER A 132 -8.96 -22.19 -0.77
N GLY A 133 -9.78 -22.25 -1.82
CA GLY A 133 -10.19 -23.51 -2.46
C GLY A 133 -11.43 -24.17 -1.88
N SER A 134 -12.07 -23.57 -0.86
CA SER A 134 -13.36 -24.06 -0.34
C SER A 134 -14.46 -23.96 -1.40
N PRO A 135 -15.31 -24.99 -1.57
CA PRO A 135 -16.41 -24.96 -2.53
C PRO A 135 -17.53 -24.00 -2.06
N THR A 136 -17.60 -22.80 -2.63
CA THR A 136 -18.62 -21.79 -2.29
C THR A 136 -20.03 -22.18 -2.74
N GLY A 137 -20.18 -22.83 -3.90
CA GLY A 137 -21.50 -23.17 -4.47
C GLY A 137 -22.43 -23.96 -3.52
N PRO A 138 -22.00 -25.11 -2.97
CA PRO A 138 -22.81 -25.88 -2.01
C PRO A 138 -23.11 -25.12 -0.71
N LEU A 139 -22.15 -24.31 -0.23
CA LEU A 139 -22.34 -23.50 0.96
C LEU A 139 -23.42 -22.44 0.74
N LEU A 140 -23.35 -21.70 -0.37
CA LEU A 140 -24.35 -20.70 -0.74
C LEU A 140 -25.75 -21.32 -0.87
N GLN A 141 -25.86 -22.49 -1.49
CA GLN A 141 -27.14 -23.22 -1.58
C GLN A 141 -27.67 -23.62 -0.19
N GLY A 142 -26.80 -24.06 0.71
CA GLY A 142 -27.15 -24.37 2.10
C GLY A 142 -27.65 -23.13 2.86
N LEU A 143 -26.97 -22.01 2.71
CA LEU A 143 -27.32 -20.73 3.35
C LEU A 143 -28.68 -20.21 2.87
N VAL A 144 -28.93 -20.23 1.56
CA VAL A 144 -30.23 -19.81 0.99
C VAL A 144 -31.38 -20.69 1.49
N ARG A 145 -31.15 -22.00 1.68
CA ARG A 145 -32.16 -22.92 2.24
C ARG A 145 -32.42 -22.67 3.73
N ALA A 146 -31.36 -22.44 4.51
CA ALA A 146 -31.47 -22.22 5.95
C ALA A 146 -32.02 -20.83 6.30
N PHE A 147 -31.68 -19.82 5.50
CA PHE A 147 -32.04 -18.42 5.71
C PHE A 147 -32.67 -17.83 4.43
N PRO A 148 -33.91 -18.21 4.09
CA PRO A 148 -34.57 -17.81 2.85
C PRO A 148 -34.87 -16.30 2.76
N SER A 149 -34.92 -15.60 3.89
CA SER A 149 -35.06 -14.15 3.97
C SER A 149 -33.73 -13.39 3.96
N SER A 150 -32.59 -14.09 3.87
CA SER A 150 -31.26 -13.46 3.83
C SER A 150 -30.81 -13.15 2.41
N SER A 151 -30.03 -12.08 2.26
CA SER A 151 -29.29 -11.80 1.04
C SER A 151 -27.85 -12.26 1.24
N VAL A 152 -27.43 -13.26 0.46
CA VAL A 152 -26.06 -13.78 0.49
C VAL A 152 -25.30 -13.18 -0.68
N ILE A 153 -24.21 -12.47 -0.39
CA ILE A 153 -23.39 -11.77 -1.40
C ILE A 153 -21.99 -12.40 -1.39
N GLU A 154 -21.62 -13.05 -2.49
CA GLU A 154 -20.26 -13.57 -2.68
C GLU A 154 -19.35 -12.48 -3.24
N VAL A 155 -18.43 -11.98 -2.43
CA VAL A 155 -17.49 -10.90 -2.82
C VAL A 155 -16.15 -11.47 -3.34
N GLY A 156 -15.86 -12.75 -3.09
CA GLY A 156 -14.58 -13.38 -3.42
C GLY A 156 -14.22 -13.32 -4.91
N GLY A 157 -15.20 -13.51 -5.81
CA GLY A 157 -14.98 -13.39 -7.26
C GLY A 157 -14.56 -11.99 -7.70
N VAL A 158 -15.17 -10.96 -7.11
CA VAL A 158 -14.85 -9.54 -7.38
C VAL A 158 -13.44 -9.22 -6.88
N MET A 159 -13.09 -9.68 -5.68
CA MET A 159 -11.73 -9.49 -5.13
C MET A 159 -10.67 -10.17 -5.98
N LYS A 160 -10.94 -11.38 -6.48
CA LYS A 160 -10.03 -12.08 -7.39
C LYS A 160 -9.82 -11.28 -8.68
N GLN A 161 -10.88 -10.74 -9.26
CA GLN A 161 -10.78 -9.92 -10.47
C GLN A 161 -10.01 -8.63 -10.22
N ALA A 162 -10.27 -7.93 -9.11
CA ALA A 162 -9.52 -6.74 -8.72
C ALA A 162 -8.02 -7.04 -8.55
N ARG A 163 -7.68 -8.16 -7.89
CA ARG A 163 -6.30 -8.63 -7.75
C ARG A 163 -5.64 -8.92 -9.11
N THR A 164 -6.34 -9.61 -10.01
CA THR A 164 -5.83 -9.88 -11.36
C THR A 164 -5.58 -8.59 -12.14
N LEU A 165 -6.45 -7.59 -12.02
CA LEU A 165 -6.23 -6.28 -12.66
C LEU A 165 -4.99 -5.58 -12.09
N LEU A 166 -4.81 -5.58 -10.77
CA LEU A 166 -3.62 -5.02 -10.13
C LEU A 166 -2.33 -5.76 -10.55
N GLU A 167 -2.37 -7.09 -10.63
CA GLU A 167 -1.26 -7.91 -11.11
C GLU A 167 -0.91 -7.58 -12.57
N GLN A 168 -1.92 -7.38 -13.44
CA GLN A 168 -1.71 -6.98 -14.84
C GLN A 168 -1.09 -5.58 -14.96
N VAL A 169 -1.56 -4.62 -14.17
CA VAL A 169 -0.96 -3.27 -14.13
C VAL A 169 0.50 -3.36 -13.67
N GLY A 170 0.77 -4.12 -12.60
CA GLY A 170 2.13 -4.35 -12.12
C GLY A 170 3.02 -4.99 -13.18
N LEU A 171 2.53 -6.00 -13.90
CA LEU A 171 3.25 -6.65 -14.99
C LEU A 171 3.54 -5.67 -16.16
N ALA A 172 2.56 -4.83 -16.52
CA ALA A 172 2.73 -3.84 -17.57
C ALA A 172 3.80 -2.79 -17.18
N THR A 173 3.78 -2.31 -15.93
CA THR A 173 4.81 -1.40 -15.41
C THR A 173 6.18 -2.07 -15.38
N LEU A 174 6.26 -3.34 -14.95
CA LEU A 174 7.50 -4.11 -14.95
C LEU A 174 8.04 -4.29 -16.38
N ALA A 175 7.17 -4.57 -17.35
CA ALA A 175 7.57 -4.69 -18.76
C ALA A 175 8.11 -3.36 -19.31
N ALA A 176 7.45 -2.23 -19.02
CA ALA A 176 7.93 -0.90 -19.42
C ALA A 176 9.28 -0.54 -18.77
N ALA A 177 9.44 -0.84 -17.48
CA ALA A 177 10.71 -0.71 -16.77
C ALA A 177 11.79 -1.59 -17.40
N GLY A 178 11.45 -2.82 -17.78
CA GLY A 178 12.35 -3.75 -18.47
C GLY A 178 12.86 -3.22 -19.80
N VAL A 179 12.00 -2.61 -20.62
CA VAL A 179 12.42 -1.94 -21.86
C VAL A 179 13.41 -0.81 -21.58
N THR A 180 13.18 -0.04 -20.51
CA THR A 180 14.08 1.05 -20.10
C THR A 180 15.44 0.51 -19.66
N VAL A 181 15.46 -0.60 -18.92
CA VAL A 181 16.71 -1.29 -18.54
C VAL A 181 17.46 -1.80 -19.77
N LEU A 182 16.77 -2.42 -20.74
CA LEU A 182 17.39 -2.88 -21.99
C LEU A 182 17.99 -1.71 -22.79
N ALA A 183 17.29 -0.58 -22.87
CA ALA A 183 17.81 0.63 -23.49
C ALA A 183 19.06 1.15 -22.76
N GLY A 184 19.04 1.15 -21.42
CA GLY A 184 20.21 1.49 -20.60
C GLY A 184 21.41 0.58 -20.84
N ILE A 185 21.19 -0.73 -20.97
CA ILE A 185 22.24 -1.70 -21.32
C ILE A 185 22.79 -1.42 -22.73
N ALA A 186 21.94 -1.12 -23.71
CA ALA A 186 22.39 -0.78 -25.06
C ALA A 186 23.26 0.49 -25.07
N VAL A 187 22.87 1.52 -24.30
CA VAL A 187 23.66 2.75 -24.12
C VAL A 187 25.00 2.43 -23.45
N LEU A 188 25.01 1.60 -22.40
CA LEU A 188 26.24 1.17 -21.73
C LEU A 188 27.19 0.43 -22.68
N LEU A 189 26.67 -0.50 -23.48
CA LEU A 189 27.45 -1.21 -24.49
C LEU A 189 28.04 -0.26 -25.53
N GLY A 190 27.27 0.72 -25.99
CA GLY A 190 27.75 1.77 -26.90
C GLY A 190 28.86 2.61 -26.28
N ALA A 191 28.72 3.01 -25.01
CA ALA A 191 29.73 3.77 -24.29
C ALA A 191 31.03 2.97 -24.10
N ILE A 192 30.93 1.68 -23.74
CA ILE A 192 32.09 0.79 -23.60
C ILE A 192 32.78 0.59 -24.96
N ALA A 193 32.02 0.41 -26.03
CA ALA A 193 32.57 0.26 -27.38
C ALA A 193 33.35 1.52 -27.82
N ALA A 194 32.81 2.71 -27.54
CA ALA A 194 33.49 3.98 -27.80
C ALA A 194 34.77 4.15 -26.96
N ALA A 195 34.77 3.70 -25.71
CA ALA A 195 35.91 3.78 -24.80
C ALA A 195 37.00 2.70 -25.05
N ARG A 196 36.77 1.76 -25.97
CA ARG A 196 37.65 0.60 -26.19
C ARG A 196 39.07 0.98 -26.60
N ALA A 197 39.22 1.96 -27.49
CA ALA A 197 40.54 2.37 -27.99
C ALA A 197 41.44 2.90 -26.87
N GLN A 198 40.89 3.76 -26.01
CA GLN A 198 41.61 4.34 -24.88
C GLN A 198 41.96 3.28 -23.83
N ARG A 199 41.03 2.38 -23.49
CA ARG A 199 41.30 1.27 -22.55
C ARG A 199 42.35 0.28 -23.08
N SER A 200 42.41 0.07 -24.39
CA SER A 200 43.44 -0.80 -25.00
C SER A 200 44.84 -0.21 -24.84
N TYR A 201 44.99 1.12 -25.04
CA TYR A 201 46.25 1.83 -24.81
C TYR A 201 46.73 1.67 -23.36
N ASP A 202 45.86 1.94 -22.38
CA ASP A 202 46.19 1.82 -20.95
C ASP A 202 46.60 0.38 -20.57
N THR A 203 45.88 -0.61 -21.10
CA THR A 203 46.17 -2.04 -20.91
C THR A 203 47.55 -2.41 -21.46
N VAL A 204 47.91 -1.91 -22.65
CA VAL A 204 49.21 -2.18 -23.29
C VAL A 204 50.34 -1.54 -22.49
N VAL A 205 50.19 -0.28 -22.06
CA VAL A 205 51.17 0.41 -21.22
C VAL A 205 51.43 -0.36 -19.92
N LEU A 206 50.36 -0.77 -19.22
CA LEU A 206 50.47 -1.59 -17.99
C LEU A 206 51.17 -2.93 -18.24
N ARG A 207 50.89 -3.59 -19.38
CA ARG A 207 51.57 -4.84 -19.74
C ARG A 207 53.05 -4.63 -20.07
N VAL A 208 53.43 -3.52 -20.71
CA VAL A 208 54.83 -3.19 -20.99
C VAL A 208 55.59 -2.93 -19.67
N LEU A 209 54.92 -2.36 -18.67
CA LEU A 209 55.46 -2.18 -17.31
C LEU A 209 55.49 -3.47 -16.47
N GLY A 210 55.05 -4.61 -17.02
CA GLY A 210 55.15 -5.92 -16.38
C GLY A 210 53.89 -6.43 -15.67
N ALA A 211 52.74 -5.75 -15.81
CA ALA A 211 51.50 -6.21 -15.20
C ALA A 211 51.01 -7.54 -15.81
N SER A 212 50.64 -8.49 -14.95
CA SER A 212 50.10 -9.78 -15.38
C SER A 212 48.65 -9.66 -15.86
N ARG A 213 48.18 -10.62 -16.67
CA ARG A 213 46.79 -10.64 -17.18
C ARG A 213 45.74 -10.64 -16.06
N ALA A 214 46.03 -11.34 -14.97
CA ALA A 214 45.15 -11.43 -13.81
C ALA A 214 45.08 -10.10 -13.05
N GLN A 215 46.19 -9.38 -12.92
CA GLN A 215 46.23 -8.06 -12.27
C GLN A 215 45.41 -7.03 -13.05
N VAL A 216 45.52 -7.02 -14.38
CA VAL A 216 44.75 -6.09 -15.22
C VAL A 216 43.25 -6.39 -15.16
N LEU A 217 42.87 -7.68 -15.20
CA LEU A 217 41.46 -8.06 -15.07
C LEU A 217 40.89 -7.76 -13.67
N ALA A 218 41.68 -7.97 -12.61
CA ALA A 218 41.28 -7.63 -11.25
C ALA A 218 41.08 -6.11 -11.08
N LEU A 219 41.99 -5.28 -11.62
CA LEU A 219 41.86 -3.82 -11.59
C LEU A 219 40.57 -3.37 -12.28
N LEU A 220 40.29 -3.92 -13.46
CA LEU A 220 39.08 -3.62 -14.23
C LEU A 220 37.81 -4.03 -13.48
N LEU A 221 37.79 -5.22 -12.88
CA LEU A 221 36.67 -5.70 -12.08
C LEU A 221 36.41 -4.79 -10.87
N VAL A 222 37.46 -4.36 -10.17
CA VAL A 222 37.34 -3.44 -9.04
C VAL A 222 36.80 -2.08 -9.48
N GLU A 223 37.30 -1.52 -10.60
CA GLU A 223 36.82 -0.26 -11.16
C GLU A 223 35.30 -0.32 -11.47
N TYR A 224 34.86 -1.33 -12.21
CA TYR A 224 33.44 -1.48 -12.55
C TYR A 224 32.58 -1.86 -11.35
N ALA A 225 33.10 -2.63 -10.39
CA ALA A 225 32.39 -2.92 -9.15
C ALA A 225 32.15 -1.65 -8.32
N LEU A 226 33.14 -0.77 -8.22
CA LEU A 226 33.01 0.52 -7.54
C LEU A 226 32.00 1.42 -8.24
N LEU A 227 32.10 1.56 -9.56
CA LEU A 227 31.16 2.37 -10.35
C LEU A 227 29.73 1.84 -10.23
N ALA A 228 29.54 0.53 -10.37
CA ALA A 228 28.23 -0.10 -10.23
C ALA A 228 27.69 -0.01 -8.80
N GLY A 229 28.56 -0.07 -7.78
CA GLY A 229 28.19 0.15 -6.38
C GLY A 229 27.68 1.56 -6.13
N VAL A 230 28.38 2.59 -6.65
CA VAL A 230 27.92 3.99 -6.57
C VAL A 230 26.58 4.16 -7.27
N LEU A 231 26.43 3.60 -8.48
CA LEU A 231 25.17 3.65 -9.21
C LEU A 231 24.03 2.93 -8.48
N ALA A 232 24.31 1.80 -7.82
CA ALA A 232 23.31 1.08 -7.03
C ALA A 232 22.83 1.92 -5.83
N ILE A 233 23.72 2.64 -5.15
CA ILE A 233 23.35 3.56 -4.07
C ILE A 233 22.45 4.68 -4.59
N VAL A 234 22.83 5.30 -5.71
CA VAL A 234 22.03 6.38 -6.34
C VAL A 234 20.66 5.85 -6.79
N ALA A 235 20.62 4.67 -7.41
CA ALA A 235 19.38 4.04 -7.84
C ALA A 235 18.48 3.68 -6.64
N LEU A 236 19.05 3.17 -5.54
CA LEU A 236 18.32 2.88 -4.31
C LEU A 236 17.74 4.16 -3.70
N ALA A 237 18.52 5.24 -3.66
CA ALA A 237 18.06 6.52 -3.13
C ALA A 237 16.92 7.10 -3.98
N LEU A 238 17.11 7.20 -5.30
CA LEU A 238 16.09 7.76 -6.20
C LEU A 238 14.84 6.90 -6.27
N GLY A 239 14.99 5.58 -6.46
CA GLY A 239 13.87 4.64 -6.50
C GLY A 239 13.14 4.54 -5.17
N GLY A 240 13.88 4.56 -4.06
CA GLY A 240 13.33 4.57 -2.71
C GLY A 240 12.53 5.84 -2.41
N VAL A 241 13.07 7.02 -2.73
CA VAL A 241 12.36 8.29 -2.53
C VAL A 241 11.14 8.40 -3.45
N ALA A 242 11.27 8.05 -4.73
CA ALA A 242 10.14 8.08 -5.66
C ALA A 242 9.04 7.10 -5.23
N GLY A 243 9.41 5.88 -4.84
CA GLY A 243 8.49 4.88 -4.30
C GLY A 243 7.81 5.37 -3.02
N TRP A 244 8.58 5.95 -2.09
CA TRP A 244 8.05 6.49 -0.84
C TRP A 244 7.04 7.62 -1.08
N LEU A 245 7.34 8.55 -1.99
CA LEU A 245 6.40 9.62 -2.36
C LEU A 245 5.09 9.05 -2.91
N VAL A 246 5.16 8.07 -3.82
CA VAL A 246 3.95 7.50 -4.40
C VAL A 246 3.15 6.70 -3.37
N ILE A 247 3.80 5.86 -2.56
CA ILE A 247 3.11 4.98 -1.61
C ILE A 247 2.57 5.76 -0.41
N VAL A 248 3.38 6.61 0.21
CA VAL A 248 3.03 7.29 1.46
C VAL A 248 2.30 8.61 1.23
N GLN A 249 2.73 9.42 0.25
CA GLN A 249 2.14 10.76 0.06
C GLN A 249 0.95 10.77 -0.90
N LEU A 250 0.97 9.93 -1.96
CA LEU A 250 -0.12 9.90 -2.94
C LEU A 250 -1.21 8.89 -2.59
N PHE A 251 -0.82 7.69 -2.15
CA PHE A 251 -1.76 6.62 -1.82
C PHE A 251 -2.04 6.45 -0.33
N GLU A 252 -1.33 7.17 0.55
CA GLU A 252 -1.50 7.10 2.01
C GLU A 252 -1.38 5.68 2.58
N PHE A 253 -0.55 4.85 1.93
CA PHE A 253 -0.26 3.49 2.39
C PHE A 253 1.00 3.43 3.26
N ASP A 254 1.09 2.35 4.05
CA ASP A 254 2.27 2.06 4.86
C ASP A 254 3.50 1.77 3.99
N TRP A 255 4.63 2.34 4.40
CA TRP A 255 5.91 2.09 3.75
C TRP A 255 6.50 0.75 4.17
N LEU A 256 6.23 -0.29 3.37
CA LEU A 256 6.70 -1.66 3.59
C LEU A 256 7.44 -2.21 2.35
N PRO A 257 8.62 -1.66 2.00
CA PRO A 257 9.38 -2.16 0.86
C PRO A 257 9.88 -3.59 1.12
N ASP A 258 9.73 -4.46 0.12
CA ASP A 258 10.39 -5.77 0.12
C ASP A 258 11.87 -5.61 -0.18
N TRP A 259 12.66 -5.45 0.87
CA TRP A 259 14.11 -5.31 0.80
C TRP A 259 14.79 -6.50 0.10
N THR A 260 14.18 -7.69 0.12
CA THR A 260 14.71 -8.87 -0.59
C THR A 260 14.64 -8.64 -2.08
N THR A 261 13.48 -8.23 -2.60
CA THR A 261 13.28 -7.92 -4.02
C THR A 261 14.18 -6.75 -4.46
N VAL A 262 14.31 -5.71 -3.64
CA VAL A 262 15.21 -4.58 -3.92
C VAL A 262 16.67 -5.02 -4.00
N ALA A 263 17.14 -5.80 -3.02
CA ALA A 263 18.51 -6.31 -2.98
C ALA A 263 18.81 -7.25 -4.17
N LEU A 264 17.87 -8.14 -4.50
CA LEU A 264 17.98 -9.01 -5.67
C LEU A 264 18.05 -8.22 -6.98
N THR A 265 17.26 -7.15 -7.11
CA THR A 265 17.26 -6.30 -8.31
C THR A 265 18.59 -5.56 -8.47
N LEU A 266 19.07 -4.92 -7.40
CA LEU A 266 20.36 -4.21 -7.41
C LEU A 266 21.54 -5.16 -7.60
N GLY A 267 21.54 -6.30 -6.91
CA GLY A 267 22.54 -7.35 -7.05
C GLY A 267 22.55 -7.95 -8.45
N GLY A 268 21.37 -8.20 -9.04
CA GLY A 268 21.24 -8.64 -10.42
C GLY A 268 21.83 -7.63 -11.40
N GLY A 269 21.53 -6.33 -11.22
CA GLY A 269 22.13 -5.26 -12.02
C GLY A 269 23.65 -5.21 -11.92
N LEU A 270 24.20 -5.33 -10.70
CA LEU A 270 25.64 -5.39 -10.47
C LEU A 270 26.30 -6.58 -11.19
N ILE A 271 25.70 -7.77 -11.06
CA ILE A 271 26.18 -8.99 -11.74
C ILE A 271 26.18 -8.79 -13.26
N VAL A 272 25.12 -8.20 -13.82
CA VAL A 272 25.02 -7.92 -15.26
C VAL A 272 26.12 -6.97 -15.71
N VAL A 273 26.36 -5.87 -15.00
CA VAL A 273 27.43 -4.92 -15.33
C VAL A 273 28.80 -5.59 -15.27
N LEU A 274 29.08 -6.37 -14.23
CA LEU A 274 30.35 -7.10 -14.09
C LEU A 274 30.52 -8.16 -15.19
N ALA A 275 29.47 -8.89 -15.54
CA ALA A 275 29.50 -9.86 -16.63
C ALA A 275 29.84 -9.18 -17.96
N PHE A 276 29.23 -8.02 -18.25
CA PHE A 276 29.56 -7.25 -19.45
C PHE A 276 30.99 -6.73 -19.44
N ALA A 277 31.49 -6.24 -18.30
CA ALA A 277 32.87 -5.80 -18.17
C ALA A 277 33.87 -6.92 -18.48
N VAL A 278 33.61 -8.13 -17.97
CA VAL A 278 34.43 -9.32 -18.26
C VAL A 278 34.36 -9.66 -19.75
N VAL A 279 33.16 -9.76 -20.33
CA VAL A 279 32.98 -10.12 -21.74
C VAL A 279 33.67 -9.10 -22.67
N ALA A 280 33.53 -7.81 -22.40
CA ALA A 280 34.18 -6.74 -23.16
C ALA A 280 35.72 -6.78 -23.07
N SER A 281 36.27 -7.32 -21.98
CA SER A 281 37.72 -7.45 -21.75
C SER A 281 38.36 -8.68 -22.41
N LEU A 282 37.58 -9.73 -22.72
CA LEU A 282 38.10 -10.97 -23.32
C LEU A 282 38.86 -10.77 -24.64
N PRO A 283 38.41 -9.94 -25.60
CA PRO A 283 39.15 -9.66 -26.82
C PRO A 283 40.49 -8.93 -26.54
N LEU A 284 40.50 -7.97 -25.61
CA LEU A 284 41.69 -7.20 -25.23
C LEU A 284 42.76 -8.10 -24.59
N LEU A 285 42.35 -9.17 -23.90
CA LEU A 285 43.27 -10.14 -23.31
C LEU A 285 43.89 -11.09 -24.36
N ARG A 286 43.17 -11.34 -25.46
CA ARG A 286 43.57 -12.22 -26.57
C ARG A 286 44.45 -11.54 -27.62
N GLU A 287 44.44 -10.21 -27.71
CA GLU A 287 45.33 -9.50 -28.63
C GLU A 287 46.80 -9.68 -28.23
N ARG A 288 47.61 -10.15 -29.20
CA ARG A 288 49.05 -10.32 -29.04
C ARG A 288 49.70 -8.91 -29.09
N PRO A 289 50.53 -8.55 -28.10
CA PRO A 289 51.11 -7.19 -27.98
C PRO A 289 51.90 -6.73 -29.21
N ALA A 290 52.39 -7.67 -30.04
CA ALA A 290 53.12 -7.36 -31.27
C ALA A 290 52.28 -6.73 -32.40
N GLN A 291 50.95 -6.87 -32.40
CA GLN A 291 50.09 -6.26 -33.43
C GLN A 291 49.61 -4.84 -33.04
N ALA A 292 49.40 -4.58 -31.75
CA ALA A 292 49.00 -3.26 -31.25
C ALA A 292 50.10 -2.19 -31.43
N LEU A 293 51.37 -2.58 -31.32
CA LEU A 293 52.52 -1.69 -31.55
C LEU A 293 52.81 -1.38 -33.03
N ARG A 294 52.15 -2.07 -33.99
CA ARG A 294 52.30 -1.83 -35.43
C ARG A 294 51.22 -0.93 -36.02
N ALA A 295 50.18 -0.63 -35.25
CA ALA A 295 49.03 0.16 -35.67
C ALA A 295 48.99 1.57 -35.02
N LEU A 296 49.96 1.88 -34.15
CA LEU A 296 50.33 3.23 -33.71
C LEU A 296 51.47 3.75 -34.60
#